data_AF-A0A817Q1P7-F1
#
_entry.id   AF-A0A817Q1P7-F1
#
_cell.length_a   1.000
_cell.length_b   1.000
_cell.length_c   1.000
_cell.angle_alpha   90.00
_cell.angle_beta   90.00
_cell.angle_gamma   90.00
#
_symmetry.space_group_name_H-M   'P 1'
#
loop_
_entity.id
_entity.type
_entity.pdbx_description
1 polymer ?
#
loop_
_entity_poly.entity_id
_entity_poly.type
_entity_poly.pdbx_seq_one_letter_code
_entity_poly.pdbx_strand_id
1 'polypeptide(L)'
;IYEAEKSAEGYEFVSTCYKPKSFQLYQLLEPIKENYQQTHLNRSSTHRYPWEKFLEDGIKYLLSHNIDCLPQSNDRLCIKTENNEIIEIEHPNNERKDYLRPAIRFGMIAGGKNILTNDYFKITLCDKCNVLCFDSEIDQVIAAIQGNHIESFMIIHGISDYHDGTLNKEWQPYSSLCAAAFMKTIIYKIPNNLYAHSNIQHDDDIL
;
A
#
# COMPACT_ATOMS: atom_id res chain seq x y z
N ILE A 1 -11.83 -3.29 -11.73
CA ILE A 1 -12.88 -4.32 -11.56
C ILE A 1 -12.87 -5.14 -12.82
N TYR A 2 -12.81 -6.47 -12.71
CA TYR A 2 -12.88 -7.37 -13.86
C TYR A 2 -14.34 -7.67 -14.12
N GLU A 3 -14.83 -7.23 -15.26
CA GLU A 3 -16.07 -7.75 -15.81
C GLU A 3 -15.71 -8.90 -16.73
N ALA A 4 -16.24 -10.08 -16.43
CA ALA A 4 -16.08 -11.26 -17.27
C ALA A 4 -17.11 -11.17 -18.40
N GLU A 5 -16.70 -10.87 -19.61
CA GLU A 5 -17.54 -11.06 -20.79
C GLU A 5 -17.27 -12.47 -21.35
N LYS A 6 -18.34 -13.23 -21.55
CA LYS A 6 -18.22 -14.57 -22.13
C LYS A 6 -18.03 -14.42 -23.64
N SER A 7 -16.88 -14.85 -24.17
CA SER A 7 -16.58 -14.87 -25.60
C SER A 7 -16.74 -16.28 -26.19
N ALA A 8 -16.68 -16.40 -27.52
CA ALA A 8 -16.78 -17.68 -28.23
C ALA A 8 -15.60 -18.63 -27.96
N GLU A 9 -14.48 -18.10 -27.46
CA GLU A 9 -13.24 -18.85 -27.16
C GLU A 9 -13.00 -19.03 -25.64
N GLY A 10 -13.86 -18.47 -24.78
CA GLY A 10 -13.71 -18.57 -23.32
C GLY A 10 -14.33 -17.39 -22.56
N TYR A 11 -13.65 -16.94 -21.50
CA TYR A 11 -13.98 -15.69 -20.81
C TYR A 11 -12.97 -14.62 -21.21
N GLU A 12 -13.46 -13.53 -21.79
CA GLU A 12 -12.69 -12.32 -22.06
C GLU A 12 -12.99 -11.31 -20.96
N PHE A 13 -11.99 -10.98 -20.15
CA PHE A 13 -12.21 -10.10 -19.01
C PHE A 13 -11.81 -8.66 -19.38
N VAL A 14 -12.77 -7.75 -19.33
CA VAL A 14 -12.51 -6.32 -19.43
C VAL A 14 -12.05 -5.85 -18.06
N SER A 15 -10.80 -5.41 -17.97
CA SER A 15 -10.27 -4.80 -16.75
C SER A 15 -10.58 -3.31 -16.76
N THR A 16 -11.49 -2.88 -15.90
CA THR A 16 -11.71 -1.45 -15.68
C THR A 16 -10.57 -0.93 -14.81
N CYS A 17 -9.64 -0.20 -15.45
CA CYS A 17 -8.60 0.54 -14.76
C CYS A 17 -9.19 1.82 -14.16
N TYR A 18 -9.13 1.95 -12.83
CA TYR A 18 -9.59 3.15 -12.15
C TYR A 18 -8.43 4.10 -11.91
N LYS A 19 -8.69 5.38 -12.19
CA LYS A 19 -7.78 6.48 -11.91
C LYS A 19 -8.60 7.68 -11.44
N PRO A 20 -8.06 8.52 -10.55
CA PRO A 20 -8.74 9.76 -10.21
C PRO A 20 -8.87 10.65 -11.45
N LYS A 21 -9.86 11.53 -11.45
CA LYS A 21 -10.01 12.56 -12.50
C LYS A 21 -9.03 13.71 -12.28
N SER A 22 -8.70 14.01 -11.02
CA SER A 22 -7.69 15.00 -10.63
C SER A 22 -6.43 14.32 -10.11
N PHE A 23 -5.27 14.75 -10.61
CA PHE A 23 -3.95 14.21 -10.23
C PHE A 23 -3.19 15.12 -9.26
N GLN A 24 -3.84 16.11 -8.65
CA GLN A 24 -3.18 17.06 -7.74
C GLN A 24 -2.46 16.36 -6.57
N LEU A 25 -3.07 15.32 -5.99
CA LEU A 25 -2.41 14.54 -4.93
C LEU A 25 -1.16 13.80 -5.43
N TYR A 26 -1.15 13.37 -6.70
CA TYR A 26 0.00 12.68 -7.31
C TYR A 26 1.14 13.65 -7.60
N GLN A 27 0.85 14.90 -7.94
CA GLN A 27 1.86 15.94 -8.10
C GLN A 27 2.64 16.19 -6.79
N LEU A 28 1.99 16.06 -5.63
CA LEU A 28 2.66 16.14 -4.33
C LEU A 28 3.60 14.96 -4.07
N LEU A 29 3.37 13.81 -4.71
CA LEU A 29 4.22 12.63 -4.58
C LEU A 29 5.47 12.68 -5.43
N GLU A 30 5.46 13.33 -6.59
CA GLU A 30 6.58 13.23 -7.55
C GLU A 30 7.95 13.56 -6.89
N PRO A 31 8.11 14.64 -6.10
CA PRO A 31 9.38 14.90 -5.42
C PRO A 31 9.77 13.82 -4.41
N ILE A 32 8.79 13.22 -3.74
CA ILE A 32 9.00 12.13 -2.76
C ILE A 32 9.45 10.86 -3.51
N LYS A 33 8.76 10.53 -4.60
CA LYS A 33 9.02 9.38 -5.45
C LYS A 33 10.39 9.47 -6.11
N GLU A 34 10.72 10.60 -6.72
CA GLU A 34 12.02 10.86 -7.34
C GLU A 34 13.15 10.71 -6.32
N ASN A 35 13.02 11.36 -5.16
CA ASN A 35 14.01 11.27 -4.10
C ASN A 35 14.21 9.83 -3.61
N TYR A 36 13.11 9.09 -3.38
CA TYR A 36 13.16 7.70 -2.97
C TYR A 36 13.85 6.83 -4.03
N GLN A 37 13.41 6.91 -5.29
CA GLN A 37 13.97 6.12 -6.40
C GLN A 37 15.47 6.36 -6.62
N GLN A 38 15.94 7.59 -6.43
CA GLN A 38 17.36 7.92 -6.58
C GLN A 38 18.22 7.42 -5.41
N THR A 39 17.67 7.37 -4.20
CA THR A 39 18.48 7.19 -2.99
C THR A 39 18.29 5.85 -2.28
N HIS A 40 17.19 5.12 -2.51
CA HIS A 40 16.87 3.94 -1.69
C HIS A 40 17.81 2.75 -1.88
N LEU A 41 18.40 2.55 -3.07
CA LEU A 41 19.31 1.43 -3.35
C LEU A 41 20.69 1.62 -2.68
N ASN A 42 21.19 2.86 -2.66
CA ASN A 42 22.51 3.21 -2.12
C ASN A 42 22.42 4.00 -0.82
N ARG A 43 21.34 3.78 -0.07
CA ARG A 43 20.98 4.56 1.11
C ARG A 43 21.99 4.35 2.24
N SER A 44 22.48 5.43 2.83
CA SER A 44 23.31 5.37 4.04
C SER A 44 22.50 5.02 5.29
N SER A 45 23.16 4.52 6.33
CA SER A 45 22.53 4.21 7.62
C SER A 45 21.93 5.44 8.33
N THR A 46 22.44 6.64 8.02
CA THR A 46 22.04 7.92 8.61
C THR A 46 20.94 8.64 7.83
N HIS A 47 20.75 8.31 6.55
CA HIS A 47 19.67 8.88 5.75
C HIS A 47 18.32 8.49 6.36
N ARG A 48 17.38 9.44 6.44
CA ARG A 48 16.03 9.23 6.96
C ARG A 48 15.01 9.89 6.06
N TYR A 49 13.95 9.17 5.76
CA TYR A 49 12.80 9.71 5.06
C TYR A 49 11.74 10.22 6.04
N PRO A 50 10.87 11.17 5.66
CA PRO A 50 9.88 11.73 6.57
C PRO A 50 8.94 10.68 7.21
N TRP A 51 8.50 9.68 6.44
CA TRP A 51 7.61 8.63 6.95
C TRP A 51 8.23 7.76 8.03
N GLU A 52 9.56 7.67 8.09
CA GLU A 52 10.23 6.86 9.10
C GLU A 52 10.15 7.50 10.46
N LYS A 53 10.26 8.83 10.54
CA LYS A 53 10.00 9.55 11.78
C LYS A 53 8.55 9.32 12.24
N PHE A 54 7.59 9.46 11.34
CA PHE A 54 6.17 9.24 11.68
C PHE A 54 5.88 7.79 12.09
N LEU A 55 6.58 6.82 11.49
CA LEU A 55 6.50 5.42 11.87
C LEU A 55 7.06 5.20 13.28
N GLU A 56 8.27 5.71 13.57
CA GLU A 56 8.90 5.62 14.89
C GLU A 56 8.03 6.27 15.99
N ASP A 57 7.47 7.45 15.72
CA ASP A 57 6.58 8.15 16.65
C ASP A 57 5.27 7.37 16.84
N GLY A 58 4.72 6.81 15.77
CA GLY A 58 3.51 5.97 15.80
C GLY A 58 3.71 4.68 16.59
N ILE A 59 4.85 4.01 16.43
CA ILE A 59 5.18 2.80 17.21
C ILE A 59 5.24 3.14 18.69
N LYS A 60 5.96 4.20 19.07
CA LYS A 60 6.05 4.63 20.47
C LYS A 60 4.67 4.92 21.07
N TYR A 61 3.83 5.64 20.32
CA TYR A 61 2.48 5.98 20.75
C TYR A 61 1.60 4.73 20.94
N LEU A 62 1.59 3.80 19.99
CA LEU A 62 0.75 2.61 20.08
C LEU A 62 1.22 1.67 21.19
N LEU A 63 2.53 1.50 21.36
CA LEU A 63 3.10 0.71 22.46
C LEU A 63 2.75 1.31 23.82
N SER A 64 2.75 2.64 23.98
CA SER A 64 2.33 3.27 25.24
C SER A 64 0.84 3.06 25.56
N HIS A 65 0.04 2.66 24.58
CA HIS A 65 -1.38 2.31 24.71
C HIS A 65 -1.63 0.80 24.67
N ASN A 66 -0.59 -0.04 24.84
CA ASN A 66 -0.66 -1.50 24.80
C ASN A 66 -1.18 -2.09 23.47
N ILE A 67 -0.94 -1.39 22.36
CA ILE A 67 -1.24 -1.89 21.02
C ILE A 67 0.07 -2.36 20.37
N ASP A 68 0.20 -3.67 20.16
CA ASP A 68 1.34 -4.24 19.45
C ASP A 68 1.24 -3.93 17.96
N CYS A 69 2.29 -3.27 17.46
CA CYS A 69 2.45 -2.88 16.08
C CYS A 69 3.90 -3.03 15.64
N LEU A 70 4.68 -3.84 16.35
CA LEU A 70 6.07 -4.10 15.99
C LEU A 70 6.15 -5.00 14.75
N PRO A 71 7.16 -4.82 13.89
CA PRO A 71 7.40 -5.75 12.79
C PRO A 71 7.74 -7.13 13.35
N GLN A 72 7.31 -8.19 12.67
CA GLN A 72 7.71 -9.53 13.07
C GLN A 72 9.19 -9.77 12.77
N SER A 73 9.83 -10.59 13.62
CA SER A 73 11.25 -10.91 13.48
C SER A 73 11.57 -11.80 12.28
N ASN A 74 10.59 -12.60 11.83
CA ASN A 74 10.73 -13.51 10.69
C ASN A 74 9.72 -13.15 9.61
N ASP A 75 10.16 -12.39 8.61
CA ASP A 75 9.42 -12.23 7.35
C ASP A 75 9.64 -13.50 6.50
N ARG A 76 8.55 -14.22 6.19
CA ARG A 76 8.57 -15.46 5.40
C ARG A 76 7.66 -15.31 4.18
N LEU A 77 8.13 -15.83 3.05
CA LEU A 77 7.37 -15.88 1.82
C LEU A 77 6.46 -17.12 1.83
N CYS A 78 5.18 -16.93 1.54
CA CYS A 78 4.24 -18.04 1.39
C CYS A 78 4.11 -18.41 -0.10
N ILE A 79 4.39 -19.67 -0.44
CA ILE A 79 4.22 -20.22 -1.79
C ILE A 79 3.13 -21.28 -1.74
N LYS A 80 2.20 -21.20 -2.68
CA LYS A 80 1.20 -22.22 -2.90
C LYS A 80 1.72 -23.25 -3.90
N THR A 81 1.72 -24.52 -3.50
CA THR A 81 2.16 -25.64 -4.33
C THR A 81 1.06 -26.12 -5.27
N GLU A 82 1.41 -27.01 -6.20
CA GLU A 82 0.46 -27.68 -7.11
C GLU A 82 -0.66 -28.44 -6.37
N ASN A 83 -0.38 -28.89 -5.15
CA ASN A 83 -1.33 -29.61 -4.30
C ASN A 83 -2.22 -28.67 -3.44
N ASN A 84 -2.20 -27.35 -3.71
CA ASN A 84 -2.83 -26.31 -2.88
C ASN A 84 -2.30 -26.20 -1.44
N GLU A 85 -1.18 -26.84 -1.11
CA GLU A 85 -0.52 -26.65 0.19
C GLU A 85 0.27 -25.35 0.18
N ILE A 86 0.18 -24.59 1.27
CA ILE A 86 0.96 -23.36 1.48
C ILE A 86 2.23 -23.73 2.24
N ILE A 87 3.38 -23.40 1.66
CA ILE A 87 4.70 -23.59 2.27
C ILE A 87 5.30 -22.22 2.54
N GLU A 88 5.83 -22.04 3.75
CA GLU A 88 6.63 -20.88 4.11
C GLU A 88 8.10 -21.11 3.76
N ILE A 89 8.70 -20.18 3.05
CA ILE A 89 10.12 -20.20 2.71
C ILE A 89 10.80 -18.88 3.09
N GLU A 90 12.12 -18.90 3.22
CA GLU A 90 12.90 -17.68 3.36
C GLU A 90 12.92 -16.88 2.05
N HIS A 91 13.10 -15.56 2.18
CA HIS A 91 13.21 -14.69 1.01
C HIS A 91 14.49 -14.99 0.23
N PRO A 92 14.43 -15.10 -1.11
CA PRO A 92 15.59 -15.45 -1.93
C PRO A 92 16.73 -14.42 -1.86
N ASN A 93 16.44 -13.18 -1.46
CA ASN A 93 17.41 -12.12 -1.21
C ASN A 93 17.37 -11.67 0.27
N ASN A 94 17.95 -12.48 1.16
CA ASN A 94 18.17 -12.14 2.58
C ASN A 94 19.18 -10.98 2.79
N GLU A 95 19.66 -10.33 1.72
CA GLU A 95 20.60 -9.20 1.81
C GLU A 95 19.98 -7.91 2.37
N ARG A 96 18.66 -7.87 2.57
CA ARG A 96 17.98 -6.70 3.12
C ARG A 96 18.27 -6.59 4.63
N LYS A 97 19.44 -6.03 4.96
CA LYS A 97 19.90 -5.74 6.33
C LYS A 97 18.99 -4.77 7.11
N ASP A 98 17.99 -4.19 6.45
CA ASP A 98 17.15 -3.11 6.96
C ASP A 98 15.66 -3.46 6.78
N TYR A 99 15.29 -4.71 7.09
CA TYR A 99 13.90 -5.20 7.07
C TYR A 99 12.97 -4.39 7.98
N LEU A 100 13.52 -3.73 9.00
CA LEU A 100 12.81 -2.81 9.89
C LEU A 100 12.40 -1.49 9.22
N ARG A 101 12.89 -1.19 8.01
CA ARG A 101 12.50 0.01 7.26
C ARG A 101 11.58 -0.37 6.10
N PRO A 102 10.35 0.17 6.06
CA PRO A 102 9.41 -0.17 5.01
C PRO A 102 9.93 0.24 3.62
N ALA A 103 9.75 -0.64 2.63
CA ALA A 103 9.97 -0.30 1.24
C ALA A 103 8.73 0.41 0.70
N ILE A 104 8.93 1.41 -0.15
CA ILE A 104 7.84 2.06 -0.88
C ILE A 104 7.87 1.55 -2.32
N ARG A 105 6.69 1.25 -2.85
CA ARG A 105 6.47 0.81 -4.23
C ARG A 105 5.33 1.64 -4.82
N PHE A 106 5.51 2.09 -6.05
CA PHE A 106 4.52 2.86 -6.79
C PHE A 106 4.07 2.04 -7.99
N GLY A 107 2.79 1.71 -8.07
CA GLY A 107 2.25 0.91 -9.17
C GLY A 107 0.78 0.55 -8.99
N MET A 108 0.34 -0.45 -9.75
CA MET A 108 -1.05 -0.87 -9.77
C MET A 108 -1.38 -1.84 -8.64
N ILE A 109 -2.57 -1.66 -8.06
CA ILE A 109 -3.18 -2.57 -7.10
C ILE A 109 -4.34 -3.26 -7.82
N ALA A 110 -4.33 -4.59 -7.86
CA ALA A 110 -5.45 -5.36 -8.37
C ALA A 110 -6.45 -5.66 -7.24
N GLY A 111 -7.73 -5.47 -7.53
CA GLY A 111 -8.79 -5.54 -6.53
C GLY A 111 -9.87 -6.56 -6.84
N GLY A 112 -10.20 -7.39 -5.85
CA GLY A 112 -11.38 -8.24 -5.86
C GLY A 112 -11.12 -9.67 -5.37
N LYS A 113 -12.00 -10.16 -4.49
CA LYS A 113 -11.92 -11.48 -3.87
C LYS A 113 -11.72 -12.64 -4.86
N ASN A 114 -12.37 -12.59 -6.02
CA ASN A 114 -12.27 -13.65 -7.03
C ASN A 114 -10.92 -13.70 -7.76
N ILE A 115 -10.13 -12.62 -7.72
CA ILE A 115 -8.79 -12.61 -8.33
C ILE A 115 -7.82 -13.43 -7.47
N LEU A 116 -7.96 -13.32 -6.14
CA LEU A 116 -7.04 -13.92 -5.18
C LEU A 116 -7.11 -15.44 -5.14
N THR A 117 -8.26 -16.01 -5.51
CA THR A 117 -8.51 -17.46 -5.49
C THR A 117 -7.91 -18.21 -6.68
N ASN A 118 -7.39 -17.52 -7.70
CA ASN A 118 -6.86 -18.13 -8.92
C ASN A 118 -5.47 -17.59 -9.26
N ASP A 119 -4.46 -18.44 -9.15
CA ASP A 119 -3.05 -18.09 -9.37
C ASP A 119 -2.74 -17.74 -10.83
N TYR A 120 -3.43 -18.38 -11.79
CA TYR A 120 -3.30 -18.03 -13.21
C TYR A 120 -3.77 -16.59 -13.48
N PHE A 121 -4.85 -16.15 -12.82
CA PHE A 121 -5.28 -14.75 -12.93
C PHE A 121 -4.26 -13.81 -12.32
N LYS A 122 -3.74 -14.09 -11.12
CA LYS A 122 -2.70 -13.25 -10.50
C LYS A 122 -1.49 -13.09 -11.42
N ILE A 123 -0.95 -14.19 -11.96
CA ILE A 123 0.19 -14.16 -12.89
C ILE A 123 -0.15 -13.34 -14.14
N THR A 124 -1.29 -13.61 -14.78
CA THR A 124 -1.74 -12.89 -15.98
C THR A 124 -1.82 -11.38 -15.74
N LEU A 125 -2.24 -10.95 -14.55
CA LEU A 125 -2.36 -9.54 -14.20
C LEU A 125 -1.02 -8.89 -13.86
N CYS A 126 -0.12 -9.61 -13.20
CA CYS A 126 1.25 -9.17 -13.04
C CYS A 126 1.89 -8.93 -14.41
N ASP A 127 1.77 -9.87 -15.33
CA ASP A 127 2.40 -9.81 -16.66
C ASP A 127 1.79 -8.71 -17.55
N LYS A 128 0.45 -8.62 -17.61
CA LYS A 128 -0.23 -7.69 -18.53
C LYS A 128 -0.36 -6.27 -18.00
N CYS A 129 -0.51 -6.12 -16.68
CA CYS A 129 -0.87 -4.86 -16.06
C CYS A 129 0.20 -4.34 -15.08
N ASN A 130 1.32 -5.05 -14.92
CA ASN A 130 2.37 -4.68 -13.96
C ASN A 130 1.81 -4.43 -12.55
N VAL A 131 0.88 -5.30 -12.14
CA VAL A 131 0.27 -5.30 -10.81
C VAL A 131 1.36 -5.60 -9.77
N LEU A 132 1.43 -4.78 -8.73
CA LEU A 132 2.42 -4.93 -7.66
C LEU A 132 1.85 -5.60 -6.41
N CYS A 133 0.55 -5.45 -6.16
CA CYS A 133 -0.12 -6.12 -5.06
C CYS A 133 -1.60 -6.36 -5.36
N PHE A 134 -2.19 -7.24 -4.56
CA PHE A 134 -3.60 -7.62 -4.64
C PHE A 134 -4.29 -7.30 -3.32
N ASP A 135 -5.53 -6.87 -3.40
CA ASP A 135 -6.39 -6.54 -2.26
C ASP A 135 -7.78 -7.12 -2.49
N SER A 136 -8.33 -7.82 -1.51
CA SER A 136 -9.61 -8.51 -1.61
C SER A 136 -10.82 -7.58 -1.55
N GLU A 137 -10.66 -6.36 -1.03
CA GLU A 137 -11.75 -5.44 -0.66
C GLU A 137 -11.62 -4.05 -1.29
N ILE A 138 -10.50 -3.72 -1.93
CA ILE A 138 -10.30 -2.42 -2.60
C ILE A 138 -11.36 -2.14 -3.69
N ASP A 139 -11.94 -3.18 -4.32
CA ASP A 139 -13.01 -3.01 -5.30
C ASP A 139 -14.26 -2.35 -4.70
N GLN A 140 -14.61 -2.67 -3.45
CA GLN A 140 -15.68 -2.03 -2.70
C GLN A 140 -15.36 -0.57 -2.39
N VAL A 141 -14.11 -0.27 -2.02
CA VAL A 141 -13.63 1.10 -1.79
C VAL A 141 -13.75 1.93 -3.07
N ILE A 142 -13.33 1.37 -4.21
CA ILE A 142 -13.44 2.05 -5.50
C ILE A 142 -14.91 2.28 -5.88
N ALA A 143 -15.79 1.30 -5.69
CA ALA A 143 -17.22 1.47 -5.95
C ALA A 143 -17.81 2.62 -5.11
N ALA A 144 -17.42 2.73 -3.84
CA ALA A 144 -17.84 3.84 -2.97
C ALA A 144 -17.28 5.19 -3.45
N ILE A 145 -16.01 5.27 -3.85
CA ILE A 145 -15.39 6.47 -4.42
C ILE A 145 -16.15 6.95 -5.65
N GLN A 146 -16.50 6.02 -6.56
CA GLN A 146 -17.24 6.33 -7.78
C GLN A 146 -18.68 6.77 -7.48
N GLY A 147 -19.37 6.04 -6.60
CA GLY A 147 -20.75 6.34 -6.20
C GLY A 147 -20.89 7.69 -5.49
N ASN A 148 -19.85 8.14 -4.79
CA ASN A 148 -19.81 9.45 -4.14
C ASN A 148 -19.18 10.54 -5.01
N HIS A 149 -18.88 10.25 -6.28
CA HIS A 149 -18.27 11.19 -7.22
C HIS A 149 -16.97 11.83 -6.70
N ILE A 150 -16.16 11.07 -5.96
CA ILE A 150 -14.87 11.56 -5.44
C ILE A 150 -13.87 11.59 -6.61
N GLU A 151 -13.49 12.81 -7.03
CA GLU A 151 -12.69 13.02 -8.23
C GLU A 151 -11.18 13.05 -7.99
N SER A 152 -10.76 13.27 -6.74
CA SER A 152 -9.36 13.31 -6.31
C SER A 152 -9.17 12.34 -5.15
N PHE A 153 -8.43 11.26 -5.39
CA PHE A 153 -8.13 10.25 -4.39
C PHE A 153 -6.79 9.59 -4.70
N MET A 154 -6.23 8.93 -3.70
CA MET A 154 -5.03 8.11 -3.81
C MET A 154 -5.18 6.92 -2.90
N ILE A 155 -4.71 5.76 -3.32
CA ILE A 155 -4.69 4.56 -2.49
C ILE A 155 -3.27 4.33 -1.98
N ILE A 156 -3.15 4.14 -0.67
CA ILE A 156 -1.91 3.76 0.01
C ILE A 156 -2.20 2.43 0.70
N HIS A 157 -1.48 1.39 0.30
CA HIS A 157 -1.71 0.04 0.79
C HIS A 157 -0.46 -0.45 1.53
N GLY A 158 -0.63 -0.89 2.77
CA GLY A 158 0.41 -1.59 3.52
C GLY A 158 0.40 -3.08 3.18
N ILE A 159 1.55 -3.69 2.89
CA ILE A 159 1.63 -5.12 2.60
C ILE A 159 1.81 -5.90 3.90
N SER A 160 0.85 -6.77 4.24
CA SER A 160 0.89 -7.61 5.44
C SER A 160 1.12 -9.10 5.16
N ASP A 161 0.81 -9.57 3.95
CA ASP A 161 1.10 -10.94 3.55
C ASP A 161 1.43 -11.02 2.06
N TYR A 162 1.77 -12.22 1.60
CA TYR A 162 2.05 -12.53 0.20
C TYR A 162 0.90 -13.32 -0.45
N HIS A 163 -0.29 -13.29 0.16
CA HIS A 163 -1.43 -14.11 -0.25
C HIS A 163 -2.70 -13.26 -0.42
N ASP A 164 -3.79 -13.62 0.24
CA ASP A 164 -5.12 -13.02 0.09
C ASP A 164 -5.55 -12.22 1.33
N GLY A 165 -4.63 -11.92 2.24
CA GLY A 165 -4.88 -11.27 3.52
C GLY A 165 -5.24 -12.22 4.67
N THR A 166 -5.31 -13.54 4.42
CA THR A 166 -5.67 -14.52 5.46
C THR A 166 -4.48 -15.08 6.25
N LEU A 167 -3.27 -14.90 5.73
CA LEU A 167 -2.03 -15.33 6.37
C LEU A 167 -1.33 -14.15 7.05
N ASN A 168 -0.32 -14.43 7.88
CA ASN A 168 0.57 -13.42 8.48
C ASN A 168 -0.20 -12.24 9.11
N LYS A 169 -1.33 -12.51 9.78
CA LYS A 169 -2.24 -11.48 10.33
C LYS A 169 -1.54 -10.58 11.35
N GLU A 170 -0.52 -11.11 12.02
CA GLU A 170 0.36 -10.41 12.94
C GLU A 170 1.16 -9.27 12.29
N TRP A 171 1.29 -9.24 10.95
CA TRP A 171 1.90 -8.12 10.22
C TRP A 171 0.91 -6.99 9.92
N GLN A 172 -0.40 -7.23 9.99
CA GLN A 172 -1.42 -6.23 9.66
C GLN A 172 -1.31 -4.94 10.50
N PRO A 173 -1.05 -4.99 11.82
CA PRO A 173 -0.87 -3.76 12.61
C PRO A 173 0.34 -2.93 12.15
N TYR A 174 1.51 -3.55 11.98
CA TYR A 174 2.73 -2.86 11.53
C TYR A 174 2.58 -2.31 10.10
N SER A 175 2.01 -3.12 9.20
CA SER A 175 1.72 -2.75 7.81
C SER A 175 0.77 -1.55 7.72
N SER A 176 -0.31 -1.56 8.51
CA SER A 176 -1.27 -0.45 8.59
C SER A 176 -0.60 0.83 9.10
N LEU A 177 0.27 0.71 10.10
CA LEU A 177 1.02 1.84 10.63
C LEU A 177 2.01 2.42 9.60
N CYS A 178 2.67 1.56 8.81
CA CYS A 178 3.53 2.00 7.71
C CYS A 178 2.74 2.81 6.67
N ALA A 179 1.56 2.34 6.27
CA ALA A 179 0.68 3.06 5.36
C ALA A 179 0.25 4.42 5.94
N ALA A 180 -0.14 4.47 7.22
CA ALA A 180 -0.53 5.69 7.90
C ALA A 180 0.63 6.70 8.02
N ALA A 181 1.85 6.22 8.33
CA ALA A 181 3.05 7.06 8.40
C ALA A 181 3.42 7.67 7.05
N PHE A 182 3.29 6.89 5.97
CA PHE A 182 3.47 7.39 4.61
C PHE A 182 2.39 8.41 4.23
N MET A 183 1.12 8.12 4.54
CA MET A 183 0.00 9.05 4.34
C MET A 183 0.24 10.38 5.07
N LYS A 184 0.70 10.34 6.32
CA LYS A 184 1.03 11.55 7.10
C LYS A 184 2.09 12.41 6.39
N THR A 185 3.08 11.79 5.75
CA THR A 185 4.07 12.52 4.94
C THR A 185 3.44 13.33 3.82
N ILE A 186 2.43 12.78 3.14
CA ILE A 186 1.72 13.44 2.05
C ILE A 186 0.87 14.58 2.59
N ILE A 187 0.15 14.36 3.70
CA ILE A 187 -0.69 15.37 4.33
C ILE A 187 0.13 16.62 4.68
N TYR A 188 1.34 16.45 5.25
CA TYR A 188 2.25 17.57 5.55
C TYR A 188 2.77 18.31 4.31
N LYS A 189 2.58 17.77 3.11
CA LYS A 189 2.94 18.41 1.83
C LYS A 189 1.77 19.11 1.16
N ILE A 190 0.54 18.90 1.62
CA ILE A 190 -0.63 19.60 1.10
C ILE A 190 -0.47 21.08 1.47
N PRO A 191 -0.48 22.02 0.50
CA PRO A 191 -0.37 23.44 0.79
C PRO A 191 -1.52 23.91 1.70
N ASN A 192 -1.19 24.65 2.77
CA ASN A 192 -2.17 25.22 3.72
C ASN A 192 -3.14 26.24 3.09
N ASN A 193 -2.97 26.57 1.81
CA ASN A 193 -3.77 27.55 1.07
C ASN A 193 -5.25 27.12 0.89
N LEU A 194 -5.61 25.90 1.29
CA LEU A 194 -6.99 25.41 1.34
C LEU A 194 -7.74 25.79 2.64
N TYR A 195 -7.05 26.30 3.67
CA TYR A 195 -7.66 26.76 4.93
C TYR A 195 -7.96 28.28 4.95
N ALA A 196 -7.52 29.03 3.95
CA ALA A 196 -7.60 30.50 3.93
C ALA A 196 -9.01 31.09 3.76
N HIS A 197 -10.07 30.26 3.70
CA HIS A 197 -11.46 30.72 3.70
C HIS A 197 -12.26 30.32 4.95
N SER A 198 -11.62 29.81 5.99
CA SER A 198 -12.24 29.71 7.32
C SER A 198 -11.26 30.26 8.35
N ASN A 199 -11.40 31.56 8.65
CA ASN A 199 -10.88 32.14 9.88
C ASN A 199 -11.53 31.41 11.07
N ILE A 200 -10.88 30.34 11.52
CA ILE A 200 -10.99 29.85 12.89
C ILE A 200 -9.55 29.76 13.36
N GLN A 201 -9.17 30.71 14.22
CA GLN A 201 -7.95 30.60 15.01
C GLN A 201 -7.99 29.26 15.75
N HIS A 202 -7.09 28.36 15.41
CA HIS A 202 -6.61 27.38 16.36
C HIS A 202 -5.27 27.88 16.85
N ASP A 203 -5.23 28.12 18.17
CA ASP A 203 -3.99 28.33 18.90
C ASP A 203 -3.14 27.07 18.73
N ASP A 204 -2.13 27.14 17.87
CA ASP A 204 -1.02 26.20 17.82
C ASP A 204 -0.11 26.48 19.03
N ASP A 205 -0.64 26.20 20.21
CA ASP A 205 0.14 25.96 21.42
C ASP A 205 -0.51 24.76 22.11
N ILE A 206 0.24 23.64 22.10
CA ILE A 206 0.23 22.48 23.01
C ILE A 206 0.31 21.13 22.25
N LEU A 207 1.54 20.57 22.31
CA LEU A 207 1.97 19.16 22.28
C LEU A 207 1.84 18.34 20.99
#